data_AF-A0A095U272-F1
#
_entry.id   AF-A0A095U272-F1
#
_cell.length_a   1.000
_cell.length_b   1.000
_cell.length_c   1.000
_cell.angle_alpha   90.00
_cell.angle_beta   90.00
_cell.angle_gamma   90.00
#
_symmetry.space_group_name_H-M   'P 1'
#
loop_
_entity.id
_entity.type
_entity.pdbx_description
1 polymer ?
#
loop_
_entity_poly.entity_id
_entity_poly.type
_entity_poly.pdbx_seq_one_letter_code
_entity_poly.pdbx_strand_id
1 'polypeptide(L)'
;MNTIETQNNTQWFSKFSLSSLAIVGAINTALFVILPLLPFNLSKFILPAGFLALALSVLFSIGFSIYWHKKEKKGTSNSIKYISWLSTILRYWIAFLLLDFGFQKIFEVNFNYSYHINDSLASALTGQELTWKYYGYSYGLALILASFQIIGSILLLFKRTILLGITILLPVLLNIVLINIFYSIGFITLFTSILITLGLVNLMLQQKVDIIHFFNLYKNTLPSIGTNFSRSIARILCILIPLLFVIYYNNSVHLSKKYFGKWKVESMTRNGKLISENEWQKDTLAWKTIYIEERGKMFLCPNPYLYVDSTSIFMKYHYDDKKQNFEVISYEKNPKNPDTIAVDISNFNEKSMQWKMIFYKDTIQMNLKKVNPN
;
A
#
# COMPACT_ATOMS: atom_id res chain seq x y z
N MET A 1 -50.98 -17.46 -10.29
CA MET A 1 -51.29 -16.04 -10.58
C MET A 1 -50.03 -15.43 -11.19
N ASN A 2 -50.16 -14.98 -12.43
CA ASN A 2 -49.08 -14.73 -13.39
C ASN A 2 -48.03 -13.71 -12.92
N THR A 3 -46.78 -14.13 -12.75
CA THR A 3 -45.61 -13.24 -12.76
C THR A 3 -45.04 -13.18 -14.17
N ILE A 4 -45.82 -12.58 -15.07
CA ILE A 4 -45.38 -12.26 -16.44
C ILE A 4 -44.50 -11.00 -16.35
N GLU A 5 -43.25 -11.19 -16.73
CA GLU A 5 -42.37 -10.20 -17.37
C GLU A 5 -42.50 -8.74 -16.90
N THR A 6 -41.83 -8.41 -15.80
CA THR A 6 -41.22 -7.07 -15.73
C THR A 6 -40.09 -7.05 -16.75
N GLN A 7 -40.43 -6.65 -17.98
CA GLN A 7 -39.49 -6.29 -19.01
C GLN A 7 -38.71 -5.07 -18.49
N ASN A 8 -37.66 -5.33 -17.71
CA ASN A 8 -36.78 -4.31 -17.17
C ASN A 8 -36.09 -3.63 -18.35
N ASN A 9 -36.67 -2.51 -18.82
CA ASN A 9 -36.03 -1.61 -19.77
C ASN A 9 -34.73 -1.10 -19.14
N THR A 10 -33.63 -1.77 -19.47
CA THR A 10 -32.32 -1.43 -18.93
C THR A 10 -31.79 -0.19 -19.63
N GLN A 11 -31.31 0.78 -18.85
CA GLN A 11 -30.71 2.00 -19.37
C GLN A 11 -29.57 1.66 -20.35
N TRP A 12 -29.45 2.43 -21.44
CA TRP A 12 -28.41 2.20 -22.45
C TRP A 12 -27.00 2.17 -21.85
N PHE A 13 -26.73 3.03 -20.86
CA PHE A 13 -25.44 3.06 -20.18
C PHE A 13 -25.07 1.74 -19.49
N SER A 14 -26.03 1.05 -18.87
CA SER A 14 -25.79 -0.27 -18.25
C SER A 14 -25.41 -1.32 -19.31
N LYS A 15 -26.09 -1.29 -20.47
CA LYS A 15 -25.78 -2.16 -21.60
C LYS A 15 -24.39 -1.89 -22.18
N PHE A 16 -24.06 -0.61 -22.34
CA PHE A 16 -22.75 -0.17 -22.81
C PHE A 16 -21.65 -0.59 -21.84
N SER A 17 -21.81 -0.31 -20.54
CA SER A 17 -20.85 -0.69 -19.50
C SER A 17 -20.60 -2.20 -19.49
N LEU A 18 -21.66 -3.02 -19.48
CA LEU A 18 -21.53 -4.48 -19.49
C LEU A 18 -20.86 -4.98 -20.79
N SER A 19 -21.27 -4.47 -21.94
CA SER A 19 -20.68 -4.86 -23.24
C SER A 19 -19.21 -4.49 -23.31
N SER A 20 -18.87 -3.25 -22.92
CA SER A 20 -17.50 -2.75 -22.90
C SER A 20 -16.62 -3.58 -21.98
N LEU A 21 -17.03 -3.79 -20.72
CA LEU A 21 -16.24 -4.57 -19.76
C LEU A 21 -16.08 -6.04 -20.17
N ALA A 22 -17.11 -6.65 -20.75
CA ALA A 22 -17.04 -8.04 -21.21
C ALA A 22 -16.13 -8.18 -22.44
N ILE A 23 -16.28 -7.32 -23.45
CA ILE A 23 -15.60 -7.44 -24.74
C ILE A 23 -14.17 -6.91 -24.67
N VAL A 24 -13.98 -5.70 -24.15
CA VAL A 24 -12.65 -5.08 -24.00
C VAL A 24 -11.79 -5.92 -23.05
N GLY A 25 -12.36 -6.39 -21.94
CA GLY A 25 -11.65 -7.25 -20.99
C GLY A 25 -11.23 -8.60 -21.58
N ALA A 26 -12.10 -9.24 -22.36
CA ALA A 26 -11.77 -10.49 -23.05
C ALA A 26 -10.64 -10.29 -24.09
N ILE A 27 -10.70 -9.21 -24.86
CA ILE A 27 -9.66 -8.87 -25.84
C ILE A 27 -8.35 -8.52 -25.15
N ASN A 28 -8.38 -7.73 -24.07
CA ASN A 28 -7.21 -7.43 -23.24
C ASN A 28 -6.55 -8.71 -22.72
N THR A 29 -7.36 -9.66 -22.24
CA THR A 29 -6.88 -10.97 -21.77
C THR A 29 -6.19 -11.75 -22.88
N ALA A 30 -6.81 -11.83 -24.05
CA ALA A 30 -6.24 -12.53 -25.20
C ALA A 30 -4.91 -11.90 -25.65
N LEU A 31 -4.83 -10.57 -25.70
CA LEU A 31 -3.66 -9.83 -26.18
C LEU A 31 -2.47 -9.91 -25.22
N PHE A 32 -2.69 -9.81 -23.91
CA PHE A 32 -1.60 -9.65 -22.94
C PHE A 32 -1.26 -10.90 -22.14
N VAL A 33 -2.08 -11.95 -22.20
CA VAL A 33 -1.78 -13.24 -21.55
C VAL A 33 -1.58 -14.36 -22.56
N ILE A 34 -2.46 -14.49 -23.55
CA ILE A 34 -2.40 -15.61 -24.51
C ILE A 34 -1.37 -15.32 -25.62
N LEU A 35 -1.36 -14.11 -26.16
CA LEU A 35 -0.54 -13.77 -27.31
C LEU A 35 0.98 -13.74 -27.03
N PRO A 36 1.48 -13.34 -25.84
CA PRO A 36 2.90 -13.45 -25.50
C PRO A 36 3.42 -14.89 -25.42
N LEU A 37 2.55 -15.91 -25.37
CA LEU A 37 2.93 -17.32 -25.46
C LEU A 37 3.31 -17.72 -26.90
N LEU A 38 3.01 -16.88 -27.90
CA LEU A 38 3.38 -17.12 -29.29
C LEU A 38 4.88 -16.83 -29.55
N PRO A 39 5.47 -17.43 -30.60
CA PRO A 39 6.88 -17.23 -30.94
C PRO A 39 7.27 -15.74 -31.05
N PHE A 40 8.50 -15.41 -30.62
CA PHE A 40 9.04 -14.04 -30.52
C PHE A 40 8.92 -13.21 -31.81
N ASN A 41 8.94 -13.83 -32.98
CA ASN A 41 8.79 -13.13 -34.26
C ASN A 41 7.41 -12.46 -34.42
N LEU A 42 6.37 -13.04 -33.80
CA LEU A 42 5.02 -12.48 -33.77
C LEU A 42 4.85 -11.45 -32.65
N SER A 43 5.67 -11.52 -31.59
CA SER A 43 5.50 -10.69 -30.40
C SER A 43 5.75 -9.20 -30.63
N LYS A 44 6.62 -8.85 -31.58
CA LYS A 44 6.96 -7.46 -31.93
C LYS A 44 5.77 -6.65 -32.45
N PHE A 45 4.79 -7.30 -33.09
CA PHE A 45 3.60 -6.64 -33.61
C PHE A 45 2.46 -6.55 -32.59
N ILE A 46 2.59 -7.25 -31.45
CA ILE A 46 1.51 -7.37 -30.45
C ILE A 46 1.16 -6.04 -29.81
N LEU A 47 2.16 -5.23 -29.43
CA LEU A 47 1.89 -3.95 -28.76
C LEU A 47 1.11 -2.97 -29.65
N PRO A 48 1.57 -2.61 -30.86
CA PRO A 48 0.82 -1.69 -31.73
C PRO A 48 -0.51 -2.28 -32.22
N ALA A 49 -0.55 -3.56 -32.61
CA ALA A 49 -1.80 -4.20 -33.02
C ALA A 49 -2.78 -4.36 -31.84
N GLY A 50 -2.27 -4.55 -30.62
CA GLY A 50 -3.06 -4.70 -29.40
C GLY A 50 -3.78 -3.43 -29.01
N PHE A 51 -3.12 -2.27 -29.08
CA PHE A 51 -3.78 -0.98 -28.85
C PHE A 51 -4.88 -0.70 -29.88
N LEU A 52 -4.64 -1.01 -31.16
CA LEU A 52 -5.66 -0.93 -32.21
C LEU A 52 -6.84 -1.87 -31.94
N ALA A 53 -6.57 -3.11 -31.57
CA ALA A 53 -7.61 -4.09 -31.24
C ALA A 53 -8.44 -3.66 -30.01
N LEU A 54 -7.81 -3.08 -28.99
CA LEU A 54 -8.52 -2.49 -27.86
C LEU A 54 -9.40 -1.30 -28.29
N ALA A 55 -8.89 -0.39 -29.11
CA ALA A 55 -9.68 0.73 -29.62
C ALA A 55 -10.89 0.25 -30.43
N LEU A 56 -10.69 -0.72 -31.33
CA LEU A 56 -11.76 -1.33 -32.11
C LEU A 56 -12.78 -2.06 -31.21
N SER A 57 -12.34 -2.69 -30.12
CA SER A 57 -13.24 -3.36 -29.18
C SER A 57 -14.16 -2.38 -28.44
N VAL A 58 -13.66 -1.19 -28.11
CA VAL A 58 -14.46 -0.12 -27.50
C VAL A 58 -15.50 0.38 -28.51
N LEU A 59 -15.09 0.67 -29.74
CA LEU A 59 -16.01 1.09 -30.81
C LEU A 59 -17.09 0.04 -31.09
N PHE A 60 -16.70 -1.24 -31.15
CA PHE A 60 -17.64 -2.34 -31.31
C PHE A 60 -18.62 -2.43 -30.13
N SER A 61 -18.14 -2.24 -28.90
CA SER A 61 -19.00 -2.25 -27.69
C SER A 61 -20.03 -1.11 -27.70
N ILE A 62 -19.64 0.08 -28.17
CA ILE A 62 -20.57 1.20 -28.37
C ILE A 62 -21.63 0.82 -29.41
N GLY A 63 -21.21 0.38 -30.61
CA GLY A 63 -22.11 0.00 -31.70
C GLY A 63 -23.09 -1.12 -31.30
N PHE A 64 -22.57 -2.16 -30.64
CA PHE A 64 -23.35 -3.29 -30.14
C PHE A 64 -24.38 -2.85 -29.10
N SER A 65 -24.01 -1.98 -28.16
CA SER A 65 -24.93 -1.48 -27.14
C SER A 65 -26.09 -0.67 -27.74
N ILE A 66 -25.82 0.14 -28.78
CA ILE A 66 -26.83 0.92 -29.49
C ILE A 66 -27.75 -0.01 -30.28
N TYR A 67 -27.18 -0.98 -31.00
CA TYR A 67 -27.94 -2.01 -31.73
C TYR A 67 -28.90 -2.76 -30.79
N TRP A 68 -28.38 -3.25 -29.66
CA TRP A 68 -29.18 -3.96 -28.67
C TRP A 68 -30.27 -3.05 -28.08
N HIS A 69 -29.97 -1.80 -27.73
CA HIS A 69 -30.96 -0.87 -27.19
C HIS A 69 -32.08 -0.57 -28.20
N LYS A 70 -31.76 -0.39 -29.49
CA LYS A 70 -32.76 -0.21 -30.55
C LYS A 70 -33.62 -1.46 -30.73
N LYS A 71 -33.02 -2.66 -30.68
CA LYS A 71 -33.74 -3.93 -30.86
C LYS A 71 -34.67 -4.26 -29.70
N GLU A 72 -34.28 -3.94 -28.47
CA GLU A 72 -35.14 -4.03 -27.29
C GLU A 72 -36.35 -3.10 -27.40
N LYS A 73 -36.15 -1.83 -27.80
CA LYS A 73 -37.26 -0.88 -28.03
C LYS A 73 -38.25 -1.36 -29.09
N LYS A 74 -37.78 -2.15 -30.08
CA LYS A 74 -38.63 -2.75 -31.11
C LYS A 74 -39.33 -4.04 -30.65
N GLY A 75 -39.13 -4.50 -29.41
CA GLY A 75 -39.74 -5.73 -28.88
C GLY A 75 -39.23 -7.04 -29.50
N THR A 76 -38.19 -6.99 -30.35
CA THR A 76 -37.74 -8.14 -31.16
C THR A 76 -36.59 -8.92 -30.52
N SER A 77 -36.26 -8.65 -29.25
CA SER A 77 -35.06 -9.21 -28.62
C SER A 77 -35.25 -9.58 -27.17
N ASN A 78 -34.73 -10.77 -26.83
CA ASN A 78 -34.59 -11.23 -25.46
C ASN A 78 -33.32 -10.64 -24.80
N SER A 79 -33.45 -9.47 -24.19
CA SER A 79 -32.37 -8.78 -23.47
C SER A 79 -31.74 -9.61 -22.35
N ILE A 80 -32.51 -10.50 -21.72
CA ILE A 80 -32.02 -11.38 -20.64
C ILE A 80 -30.95 -12.32 -21.18
N LYS A 81 -31.11 -12.81 -22.42
CA LYS A 81 -30.09 -13.67 -23.06
C LYS A 81 -28.77 -12.92 -23.24
N TYR A 82 -28.79 -11.67 -23.71
CA TYR A 82 -27.56 -10.89 -23.90
C TYR A 82 -26.89 -10.56 -22.56
N ILE A 83 -27.65 -10.13 -21.55
CA ILE A 83 -27.12 -9.88 -20.20
C ILE A 83 -26.46 -11.14 -19.65
N SER A 84 -27.12 -12.29 -19.76
CA SER A 84 -26.61 -13.57 -19.26
C SER A 84 -25.30 -13.99 -19.95
N TRP A 85 -25.23 -13.86 -21.28
CA TRP A 85 -24.03 -14.16 -22.05
C TRP A 85 -22.87 -13.23 -21.71
N LEU A 86 -23.09 -11.91 -21.77
CA LEU A 86 -22.04 -10.93 -21.47
C LEU A 86 -21.54 -11.02 -20.03
N SER A 87 -22.45 -11.24 -19.06
CA SER A 87 -22.06 -11.40 -17.65
C SER A 87 -21.32 -12.71 -17.41
N THR A 88 -21.55 -13.73 -18.25
CA THR A 88 -20.76 -14.97 -18.20
C THR A 88 -19.37 -14.76 -18.78
N ILE A 89 -19.25 -14.11 -19.93
CA ILE A 89 -17.95 -13.72 -20.51
C ILE A 89 -17.16 -12.88 -19.50
N LEU A 90 -17.80 -11.86 -18.92
CA LEU A 90 -17.20 -10.96 -17.91
C LEU A 90 -16.63 -11.75 -16.72
N ARG A 91 -17.41 -12.65 -16.14
CA ARG A 91 -16.97 -13.48 -15.01
C ARG A 91 -15.80 -14.39 -15.37
N TYR A 92 -15.86 -15.02 -16.54
CA TYR A 92 -14.88 -16.02 -16.93
C TYR A 92 -13.53 -15.40 -17.25
N TRP A 93 -13.48 -14.26 -17.96
CA TRP A 93 -12.19 -13.61 -18.22
C TRP A 93 -11.59 -13.00 -16.94
N ILE A 94 -12.40 -12.43 -16.04
CA ILE A 94 -11.93 -11.96 -14.74
C ILE A 94 -11.35 -13.11 -13.91
N ALA A 95 -12.09 -14.22 -13.80
CA ALA A 95 -11.63 -15.39 -13.06
C ALA A 95 -10.33 -15.95 -13.66
N PHE A 96 -10.23 -16.03 -14.99
CA PHE A 96 -9.03 -16.50 -15.67
C PHE A 96 -7.80 -15.63 -15.35
N LEU A 97 -7.89 -14.31 -15.49
CA LEU A 97 -6.77 -13.41 -15.20
C LEU A 97 -6.34 -13.47 -13.73
N LEU A 98 -7.30 -13.51 -12.82
CA LEU A 98 -6.99 -13.53 -11.39
C LEU A 98 -6.46 -14.89 -10.93
N LEU A 99 -6.84 -15.98 -11.58
CA LEU A 99 -6.18 -17.28 -11.42
C LEU A 99 -4.74 -17.22 -11.90
N ASP A 100 -4.50 -16.72 -13.12
CA ASP A 100 -3.16 -16.55 -13.69
C ASP A 100 -2.27 -15.70 -12.75
N PHE A 101 -2.71 -14.50 -12.37
CA PHE A 101 -1.99 -13.65 -11.43
C PHE A 101 -1.84 -14.25 -10.03
N GLY A 102 -2.79 -15.08 -9.58
CA GLY A 102 -2.72 -15.80 -8.32
C GLY A 102 -1.65 -16.88 -8.36
N PHE A 103 -1.63 -17.70 -9.41
CA PHE A 103 -0.63 -18.75 -9.60
C PHE A 103 0.77 -18.16 -9.82
N GLN A 104 0.91 -17.07 -10.57
CA GLN A 104 2.19 -16.38 -10.72
C GLN A 104 2.80 -15.93 -9.37
N LYS A 105 1.98 -15.62 -8.35
CA LYS A 105 2.47 -15.32 -7.00
C LYS A 105 2.96 -16.55 -6.26
N ILE A 106 2.28 -17.69 -6.43
CA ILE A 106 2.70 -18.96 -5.82
C ILE A 106 4.02 -19.44 -6.41
N PHE A 107 4.17 -19.33 -7.73
CA PHE A 107 5.37 -19.73 -8.47
C PHE A 107 6.45 -18.64 -8.56
N GLU A 108 6.31 -17.56 -7.78
CA GLU A 108 7.28 -16.46 -7.69
C GLU A 108 7.65 -15.80 -9.03
N VAL A 109 6.81 -15.92 -10.06
CA VAL A 109 7.09 -15.43 -11.43
C VAL A 109 7.38 -13.92 -11.43
N ASN A 110 6.60 -13.17 -10.65
CA ASN A 110 6.78 -11.73 -10.55
C ASN A 110 7.67 -11.35 -9.36
N PHE A 111 7.58 -12.03 -8.22
CA PHE A 111 8.25 -11.61 -6.97
C PHE A 111 9.56 -12.35 -6.67
N ASN A 112 10.20 -12.90 -7.70
CA ASN A 112 11.47 -13.60 -7.52
C ASN A 112 12.57 -12.65 -7.01
N TYR A 113 13.56 -13.24 -6.36
CA TYR A 113 14.76 -12.56 -5.90
C TYR A 113 15.47 -11.87 -7.08
N SER A 114 15.77 -10.58 -6.92
CA SER A 114 16.58 -9.82 -7.86
C SER A 114 17.81 -9.26 -7.17
N TYR A 115 18.99 -9.62 -7.68
CA TYR A 115 20.27 -9.17 -7.15
C TYR A 115 20.41 -7.65 -7.20
N HIS A 116 20.12 -7.01 -8.34
CA HIS A 116 20.28 -5.56 -8.48
C HIS A 116 19.30 -4.78 -7.60
N ILE A 117 18.05 -5.25 -7.45
CA ILE A 117 17.04 -4.61 -6.59
C ILE A 117 17.44 -4.69 -5.12
N ASN A 118 18.04 -5.82 -4.72
CA ASN A 118 18.46 -6.03 -3.35
C ASN A 118 19.70 -5.21 -2.97
N ASP A 119 20.65 -5.08 -3.90
CA ASP A 119 21.86 -4.27 -3.71
C ASP A 119 21.61 -2.76 -3.88
N SER A 120 20.47 -2.36 -4.44
CA SER A 120 20.10 -0.95 -4.59
C SER A 120 19.53 -0.34 -3.30
N LEU A 121 19.85 0.94 -3.09
CA LEU A 121 19.22 1.77 -2.08
C LEU A 121 17.72 1.93 -2.37
N ALA A 122 16.89 1.92 -1.33
CA ALA A 122 15.44 2.05 -1.48
C ALA A 122 15.01 3.33 -2.22
N SER A 123 15.77 4.43 -2.07
CA SER A 123 15.52 5.70 -2.75
C SER A 123 15.85 5.69 -4.25
N ALA A 124 16.65 4.72 -4.71
CA ALA A 124 17.04 4.59 -6.12
C ALA A 124 16.11 3.64 -6.90
N LEU A 125 15.30 2.84 -6.19
CA LEU A 125 14.39 1.89 -6.81
C LEU A 125 13.19 2.60 -7.42
N THR A 126 12.75 2.11 -8.58
CA THR A 126 11.44 2.50 -9.13
C THR A 126 10.31 2.01 -8.22
N GLY A 127 9.12 2.63 -8.31
CA GLY A 127 7.98 2.20 -7.50
C GLY A 127 7.59 0.74 -7.73
N GLN A 128 7.78 0.24 -8.95
CA GLN A 128 7.62 -1.17 -9.28
C GLN A 128 8.68 -2.04 -8.58
N GLU A 129 9.97 -1.74 -8.71
CA GLU A 129 11.03 -2.54 -8.07
C GLU A 129 10.91 -2.55 -6.55
N LEU A 130 10.56 -1.40 -5.95
CA LEU A 130 10.32 -1.29 -4.51
C LEU A 130 9.15 -2.16 -4.07
N THR A 131 8.05 -2.15 -4.83
CA THR A 131 6.88 -2.99 -4.56
C THR A 131 7.21 -4.47 -4.67
N TRP A 132 8.01 -4.86 -5.68
CA TRP A 132 8.44 -6.24 -5.89
C TRP A 132 9.39 -6.69 -4.78
N LYS A 133 10.33 -5.83 -4.35
CA LYS A 133 11.21 -6.08 -3.19
C LYS A 133 10.40 -6.32 -1.92
N TYR A 134 9.38 -5.49 -1.68
CA TYR A 134 8.51 -5.61 -0.51
C TYR A 134 7.70 -6.91 -0.51
N TYR A 135 7.03 -7.24 -1.62
CA TYR A 135 6.24 -8.48 -1.69
C TYR A 135 7.10 -9.74 -1.77
N GLY A 136 8.28 -9.67 -2.38
CA GLY A 136 9.25 -10.77 -2.43
C GLY A 136 9.92 -11.06 -1.08
N TYR A 137 9.99 -10.07 -0.18
CA TYR A 137 10.55 -10.27 1.16
C TYR A 137 9.76 -11.29 2.00
N SER A 138 8.43 -11.35 1.84
CA SER A 138 7.57 -12.26 2.61
C SER A 138 6.72 -13.15 1.70
N TYR A 139 7.25 -14.35 1.41
CA TYR A 139 6.53 -15.37 0.65
C TYR A 139 5.17 -15.74 1.27
N GLY A 140 5.09 -15.81 2.60
CA GLY A 140 3.83 -16.10 3.31
C GLY A 140 2.73 -15.08 3.02
N LEU A 141 3.07 -13.79 2.93
CA LEU A 141 2.10 -12.75 2.54
C LEU A 141 1.65 -12.93 1.10
N ALA A 142 2.58 -13.23 0.19
CA ALA A 142 2.27 -13.48 -1.22
C ALA A 142 1.31 -14.67 -1.39
N LEU A 143 1.51 -15.77 -0.63
CA LEU A 143 0.62 -16.93 -0.63
C LEU A 143 -0.80 -16.62 -0.14
N ILE A 144 -0.95 -15.81 0.90
CA ILE A 144 -2.28 -15.41 1.42
C ILE A 144 -3.02 -14.59 0.36
N LEU A 145 -2.35 -13.62 -0.25
CA LEU A 145 -2.94 -12.79 -1.31
C LEU A 145 -3.31 -13.63 -2.54
N ALA A 146 -2.44 -14.57 -2.94
CA ALA A 146 -2.72 -15.52 -4.01
C ALA A 146 -3.95 -16.38 -3.69
N SER A 147 -4.07 -16.86 -2.44
CA SER A 147 -5.20 -17.68 -2.00
C SER A 147 -6.52 -16.93 -2.10
N PHE A 148 -6.58 -15.66 -1.67
CA PHE A 148 -7.79 -14.85 -1.83
C PHE A 148 -8.15 -14.65 -3.32
N GLN A 149 -7.16 -14.42 -4.19
CA GLN A 149 -7.40 -14.28 -5.63
C GLN A 149 -7.89 -15.58 -6.27
N ILE A 150 -7.29 -16.72 -5.93
CA ILE A 150 -7.65 -18.02 -6.49
C ILE A 150 -9.03 -18.46 -5.99
N ILE A 151 -9.26 -18.44 -4.67
CA ILE A 151 -10.54 -18.83 -4.07
C ILE A 151 -11.65 -17.91 -4.60
N GLY A 152 -11.44 -16.60 -4.59
CA GLY A 152 -12.40 -15.62 -5.09
C GLY A 152 -12.75 -15.86 -6.57
N SER A 153 -11.74 -16.15 -7.41
CA SER A 153 -11.93 -16.44 -8.83
C SER A 153 -12.69 -17.74 -9.09
N ILE A 154 -12.38 -18.81 -8.35
CA ILE A 154 -13.11 -20.08 -8.44
C ILE A 154 -14.58 -19.88 -8.08
N LEU A 155 -14.86 -19.10 -7.03
CA LEU A 155 -16.23 -18.78 -6.62
C LEU A 155 -17.00 -17.97 -7.67
N LEU A 156 -16.35 -17.15 -8.51
CA LEU A 156 -17.01 -16.43 -9.60
C LEU A 156 -17.51 -17.35 -10.73
N LEU A 157 -16.89 -18.52 -10.91
CA LEU A 157 -17.25 -19.48 -11.96
C LEU A 157 -18.62 -20.13 -11.68
N PHE A 158 -18.97 -20.33 -10.40
CA PHE A 158 -20.24 -20.94 -10.01
C PHE A 158 -21.31 -19.89 -9.74
N LYS A 159 -22.47 -20.05 -10.38
CA LYS A 159 -23.60 -19.09 -10.27
C LYS A 159 -24.08 -18.86 -8.82
N ARG A 160 -23.93 -19.86 -7.95
CA ARG A 160 -24.38 -19.81 -6.56
C ARG A 160 -23.45 -19.01 -5.64
N THR A 161 -22.18 -18.85 -6.02
CA THR A 161 -21.14 -18.28 -5.15
C THR A 161 -20.58 -16.96 -5.68
N ILE A 162 -21.19 -16.38 -6.72
CA ILE A 162 -20.69 -15.14 -7.34
C ILE A 162 -20.56 -14.02 -6.31
N LEU A 163 -21.58 -13.83 -5.45
CA LEU A 163 -21.55 -12.76 -4.46
C LEU A 163 -20.36 -12.89 -3.51
N LEU A 164 -20.09 -14.11 -3.00
CA LEU A 164 -18.94 -14.39 -2.14
C LEU A 164 -17.62 -14.14 -2.86
N GLY A 165 -17.50 -14.57 -4.12
CA GLY A 165 -16.33 -14.29 -4.95
C GLY A 165 -16.08 -12.80 -5.12
N ILE A 166 -17.12 -12.01 -5.42
CA ILE A 166 -17.03 -10.55 -5.53
C ILE A 166 -16.58 -9.93 -4.21
N THR A 167 -17.18 -10.32 -3.07
CA THR A 167 -16.84 -9.75 -1.76
C THR A 167 -15.40 -10.02 -1.35
N ILE A 168 -14.84 -11.18 -1.72
CA ILE A 168 -13.43 -11.51 -1.47
C ILE A 168 -12.51 -10.73 -2.40
N LEU A 169 -12.83 -10.66 -3.69
CA LEU A 169 -11.94 -10.09 -4.70
C LEU A 169 -11.92 -8.56 -4.69
N LEU A 170 -13.06 -7.90 -4.44
CA LEU A 170 -13.17 -6.44 -4.59
C LEU A 170 -12.18 -5.66 -3.69
N PRO A 171 -12.00 -5.98 -2.39
CA PRO A 171 -10.99 -5.33 -1.55
C PRO A 171 -9.56 -5.57 -2.04
N VAL A 172 -9.26 -6.79 -2.48
CA VAL A 172 -7.93 -7.17 -3.01
C VAL A 172 -7.62 -6.36 -4.27
N LEU A 173 -8.59 -6.27 -5.20
CA LEU A 173 -8.41 -5.54 -6.45
C LEU A 173 -8.34 -4.03 -6.23
N LEU A 174 -9.13 -3.49 -5.30
CA LEU A 174 -9.04 -2.08 -4.93
C LEU A 174 -7.63 -1.74 -4.40
N ASN A 175 -7.08 -2.60 -3.53
CA ASN A 175 -5.71 -2.42 -3.04
C ASN A 175 -4.68 -2.48 -4.18
N ILE A 176 -4.81 -3.43 -5.11
CA ILE A 176 -3.93 -3.53 -6.29
C ILE A 176 -4.00 -2.28 -7.17
N VAL A 177 -5.20 -1.74 -7.44
CA VAL A 177 -5.37 -0.51 -8.21
C VAL A 177 -4.68 0.66 -7.51
N LEU A 178 -4.85 0.80 -6.19
CA LEU A 178 -4.23 1.88 -5.43
C LEU A 178 -2.69 1.77 -5.46
N ILE A 179 -2.15 0.57 -5.30
CA ILE A 179 -0.70 0.33 -5.42
C ILE A 179 -0.23 0.69 -6.82
N ASN A 180 -0.95 0.28 -7.87
CA ASN A 180 -0.58 0.61 -9.25
C ASN A 180 -0.56 2.12 -9.52
N ILE A 181 -1.51 2.88 -8.94
CA ILE A 181 -1.56 4.33 -9.07
C ILE A 181 -0.42 5.01 -8.31
N PHE A 182 -0.28 4.72 -7.01
CA PHE A 182 0.64 5.45 -6.14
C PHE A 182 2.11 5.05 -6.31
N TYR A 183 2.38 3.84 -6.82
CA TYR A 183 3.72 3.38 -7.15
C TYR A 183 4.02 3.44 -8.66
N SER A 184 3.14 4.06 -9.46
CA SER A 184 3.32 4.22 -10.91
C SER A 184 3.68 2.91 -11.63
N ILE A 185 2.99 1.82 -11.28
CA ILE A 185 3.22 0.51 -11.88
C ILE A 185 2.65 0.53 -13.30
N GLY A 186 3.39 -0.07 -14.24
CA GLY A 186 3.18 0.03 -15.69
C GLY A 186 1.73 0.14 -16.18
N PHE A 187 1.52 0.97 -17.20
CA PHE A 187 0.22 1.37 -17.71
C PHE A 187 -0.75 0.21 -18.02
N ILE A 188 -0.24 -0.88 -18.61
CA ILE A 188 -1.06 -2.05 -18.97
C ILE A 188 -1.60 -2.76 -17.71
N THR A 189 -0.76 -2.87 -16.68
CA THR A 189 -1.13 -3.48 -15.38
C THR A 189 -2.19 -2.63 -14.67
N LEU A 190 -2.00 -1.31 -14.65
CA LEU A 190 -2.98 -0.37 -14.11
C LEU A 190 -4.32 -0.48 -14.85
N PHE A 191 -4.30 -0.41 -16.18
CA PHE A 191 -5.50 -0.52 -17.02
C PHE A 191 -6.25 -1.84 -16.78
N THR A 192 -5.53 -2.97 -16.75
CA THR A 192 -6.11 -4.29 -16.50
C THR A 192 -6.73 -4.37 -15.11
N SER A 193 -6.05 -3.87 -14.08
CA SER A 193 -6.57 -3.86 -12.71
C SER A 193 -7.85 -3.01 -12.56
N ILE A 194 -7.94 -1.88 -13.27
CA ILE A 194 -9.13 -1.05 -13.32
C ILE A 194 -10.28 -1.78 -14.02
N LEU A 195 -10.03 -2.41 -15.18
CA LEU A 195 -11.06 -3.18 -15.90
C LEU A 195 -11.64 -4.30 -15.04
N ILE A 196 -10.78 -5.06 -14.34
CA ILE A 196 -11.24 -6.12 -13.44
C ILE A 196 -12.09 -5.52 -12.31
N THR A 197 -11.63 -4.44 -11.68
CA THR A 197 -12.33 -3.78 -10.57
C THR A 197 -13.71 -3.28 -11.01
N LEU A 198 -13.79 -2.58 -12.15
CA LEU A 198 -15.05 -2.12 -12.73
C LEU A 198 -15.97 -3.29 -13.14
N GLY A 199 -15.38 -4.38 -13.62
CA GLY A 199 -16.09 -5.63 -13.91
C GLY A 199 -16.74 -6.24 -12.67
N LEU A 200 -16.00 -6.34 -11.56
CA LEU A 200 -16.51 -6.81 -10.28
C LEU A 200 -17.63 -5.89 -9.74
N VAL A 201 -17.45 -4.57 -9.84
CA VAL A 201 -18.49 -3.60 -9.47
C VAL A 201 -19.73 -3.78 -10.34
N ASN A 202 -19.59 -3.96 -11.65
CA ASN A 202 -20.73 -4.21 -12.54
C ASN A 202 -21.49 -5.49 -12.14
N LEU A 203 -20.78 -6.58 -11.87
CA LEU A 203 -21.37 -7.83 -11.39
C LEU A 203 -22.06 -7.68 -10.03
N MET A 204 -21.51 -6.85 -9.13
CA MET A 204 -22.13 -6.53 -7.84
C MET A 204 -23.44 -5.74 -8.03
N LEU A 205 -23.44 -4.76 -8.93
CA LEU A 205 -24.61 -3.94 -9.25
C LEU A 205 -25.74 -4.77 -9.87
N GLN A 206 -25.42 -5.82 -10.63
CA GLN A 206 -26.41 -6.76 -11.15
C GLN A 206 -27.12 -7.55 -10.03
N GLN A 207 -26.44 -7.81 -8.92
CA GLN A 207 -26.96 -8.54 -7.75
C GLN A 207 -27.53 -7.62 -6.67
N LYS A 208 -27.66 -6.31 -6.93
CA LYS A 208 -28.08 -5.33 -5.91
C LYS A 208 -29.39 -5.69 -5.21
N VAL A 209 -30.36 -6.25 -5.94
CA VAL A 209 -31.67 -6.61 -5.40
C VAL A 209 -31.55 -7.76 -4.41
N ASP A 210 -30.78 -8.79 -4.78
CA ASP A 210 -30.52 -9.95 -3.93
C ASP A 210 -29.73 -9.57 -2.68
N ILE A 211 -28.77 -8.64 -2.81
CA ILE A 211 -27.99 -8.10 -1.69
C ILE A 211 -28.92 -7.37 -0.70
N ILE A 212 -29.78 -6.46 -1.20
CA ILE A 212 -30.74 -5.72 -0.35
C ILE A 212 -31.69 -6.70 0.33
N HIS A 213 -32.19 -7.71 -0.41
CA HIS A 213 -33.05 -8.74 0.14
C HIS A 213 -32.36 -9.54 1.24
N PHE A 214 -31.10 -9.94 1.05
CA PHE A 214 -30.30 -10.64 2.06
C PHE A 214 -30.20 -9.83 3.36
N PHE A 215 -29.89 -8.54 3.29
CA PHE A 215 -29.80 -7.69 4.47
C PHE A 215 -31.16 -7.41 5.13
N ASN A 216 -32.25 -7.36 4.35
CA ASN A 216 -33.60 -7.22 4.90
C ASN A 216 -34.08 -8.50 5.61
N LEU A 217 -33.67 -9.68 5.13
CA LEU A 217 -33.96 -10.95 5.78
C LEU A 217 -33.16 -11.13 7.07
N TYR A 218 -31.91 -10.65 7.10
CA TYR A 218 -31.06 -10.75 8.27
C TYR A 218 -31.57 -9.84 9.40
N LYS A 219 -32.23 -10.44 10.39
CA LYS A 219 -32.64 -9.77 11.63
C LYS A 219 -31.79 -10.27 12.78
N ASN A 220 -31.04 -9.37 13.41
CA ASN A 220 -30.35 -9.69 14.64
C ASN A 220 -31.40 -9.85 15.75
N THR A 221 -31.53 -11.07 16.28
CA THR A 221 -32.52 -11.42 17.32
C THR A 221 -32.02 -11.13 18.74
N LEU A 222 -30.75 -10.73 18.89
CA LEU A 222 -30.18 -10.42 20.20
C LEU A 222 -30.82 -9.16 20.80
N PRO A 223 -31.14 -9.17 22.11
CA PRO A 223 -31.76 -8.03 22.77
C PRO A 223 -30.82 -6.83 22.76
N SER A 224 -31.39 -5.66 22.45
CA SER A 224 -30.62 -4.42 22.46
C SER A 224 -30.39 -3.96 23.90
N ILE A 225 -29.13 -3.80 24.30
CA ILE A 225 -28.76 -3.31 25.65
C ILE A 225 -28.81 -1.78 25.65
N GLY A 226 -29.32 -1.20 26.74
CA GLY A 226 -29.39 0.25 26.96
C GLY A 226 -30.44 1.00 26.13
N THR A 227 -30.52 2.32 26.33
CA THR A 227 -31.41 3.22 25.58
C THR A 227 -30.79 3.62 24.23
N ASN A 228 -31.61 4.04 23.26
CA ASN A 228 -31.14 4.54 21.96
C ASN A 228 -30.10 5.67 22.12
N PHE A 229 -30.32 6.57 23.07
CA PHE A 229 -29.40 7.66 23.39
C PHE A 229 -28.04 7.17 23.89
N SER A 230 -28.03 6.24 24.86
CA SER A 230 -26.79 5.66 25.40
C SER A 230 -25.95 4.97 24.33
N ARG A 231 -26.60 4.27 23.38
CA ARG A 231 -25.91 3.61 22.26
C ARG A 231 -25.29 4.61 21.29
N SER A 232 -25.99 5.69 20.96
CA SER A 232 -25.46 6.74 20.09
C SER A 232 -24.25 7.42 20.74
N ILE A 233 -24.30 7.70 22.04
CA ILE A 233 -23.15 8.23 22.79
C ILE A 233 -21.99 7.23 22.76
N ALA A 234 -22.25 5.95 23.04
CA ALA A 234 -21.19 4.93 23.02
C ALA A 234 -20.51 4.84 21.64
N ARG A 235 -21.27 4.87 20.53
CA ARG A 235 -20.71 4.91 19.17
C ARG A 235 -19.82 6.12 18.94
N ILE A 236 -20.26 7.30 19.38
CA ILE A 236 -19.48 8.54 19.26
C ILE A 236 -18.21 8.44 20.10
N LEU A 237 -18.31 8.03 21.37
CA LEU A 237 -17.16 7.90 22.26
C LEU A 237 -16.15 6.84 21.77
N CYS A 238 -16.60 5.72 21.20
CA CYS A 238 -15.72 4.71 20.61
C CYS A 238 -14.88 5.27 19.44
N ILE A 239 -15.34 6.31 18.76
CA ILE A 239 -14.59 7.00 17.71
C ILE A 239 -13.77 8.15 18.29
N LEU A 240 -14.38 8.95 19.16
CA LEU A 240 -13.81 10.18 19.70
C LEU A 240 -12.64 9.91 20.66
N ILE A 241 -12.75 8.90 21.53
CA ILE A 241 -11.72 8.62 22.54
C ILE A 241 -10.39 8.23 21.88
N PRO A 242 -10.32 7.26 20.94
CA PRO A 242 -9.07 6.98 20.22
C PRO A 242 -8.53 8.19 19.47
N LEU A 243 -9.40 9.01 18.86
CA LEU A 243 -9.00 10.22 18.15
C LEU A 243 -8.34 11.24 19.10
N LEU A 244 -8.98 11.53 20.24
CA LEU A 244 -8.44 12.45 21.24
C LEU A 244 -7.14 11.92 21.85
N PHE A 245 -7.05 10.60 22.08
CA PHE A 245 -5.82 9.96 22.54
C PHE A 245 -4.69 10.20 21.54
N VAL A 246 -4.92 9.93 20.25
CA VAL A 246 -3.90 10.18 19.21
C VAL A 246 -3.52 11.66 19.12
N ILE A 247 -4.47 12.60 19.20
CA ILE A 247 -4.19 14.05 19.20
C ILE A 247 -3.31 14.44 20.40
N TYR A 248 -3.63 13.95 21.59
CA TYR A 248 -2.86 14.20 22.80
C TYR A 248 -1.41 13.70 22.67
N TYR A 249 -1.22 12.46 22.18
CA TYR A 249 0.12 11.93 21.95
C TYR A 249 0.84 12.64 20.81
N ASN A 250 0.16 13.06 19.75
CA ASN A 250 0.80 13.72 18.61
C ASN A 250 1.53 15.01 19.01
N ASN A 251 0.98 15.79 19.93
CA ASN A 251 1.65 16.99 20.45
C ASN A 251 3.00 16.68 21.09
N SER A 252 3.13 15.53 21.76
CA SER A 252 4.43 15.07 22.32
C SER A 252 5.42 14.61 21.26
N VAL A 253 4.96 14.15 20.10
CA VAL A 253 5.80 13.70 18.97
C VAL A 253 6.42 14.88 18.22
N HIS A 254 5.77 16.05 18.17
CA HIS A 254 6.27 17.18 17.39
C HIS A 254 7.23 18.13 18.13
N LEU A 255 7.33 18.03 19.47
CA LEU A 255 8.31 18.79 20.27
C LEU A 255 9.77 18.44 19.92
N SER A 256 10.04 17.26 19.36
CA SER A 256 11.38 16.82 18.95
C SER A 256 11.96 17.56 17.73
N LYS A 257 11.19 18.40 17.04
CA LYS A 257 11.58 18.93 15.71
C LYS A 257 12.78 19.87 15.70
N LYS A 258 13.08 20.59 16.79
CA LYS A 258 14.16 21.60 16.81
C LYS A 258 15.53 21.01 16.44
N TYR A 259 15.85 19.85 17.01
CA TYR A 259 17.10 19.14 16.75
C TYR A 259 16.93 17.95 15.80
N PHE A 260 15.71 17.67 15.33
CA PHE A 260 15.41 16.53 14.47
C PHE A 260 16.24 16.54 13.19
N GLY A 261 16.81 15.38 12.86
CA GLY A 261 17.52 15.13 11.63
C GLY A 261 18.82 14.34 11.81
N LYS A 262 19.49 14.15 10.68
CA LYS A 262 20.82 13.53 10.61
C LYS A 262 21.90 14.59 10.80
N TRP A 263 22.80 14.38 11.74
CA TRP A 263 23.91 15.28 12.06
C TRP A 263 25.25 14.57 11.84
N LYS A 264 26.11 15.17 11.02
CA LYS A 264 27.48 14.72 10.83
C LYS A 264 28.37 15.35 11.92
N VAL A 265 29.21 14.54 12.56
CA VAL A 265 30.23 15.00 13.50
C VAL A 265 31.46 15.44 12.70
N GLU A 266 31.73 16.74 12.63
CA GLU A 266 32.88 17.29 11.91
C GLU A 266 34.17 17.17 12.73
N SER A 267 34.07 17.34 14.04
CA SER A 267 35.19 17.11 14.96
C SER A 267 34.66 16.66 16.32
N MET A 268 35.43 15.80 16.98
CA MET A 268 35.11 15.27 18.31
C MET A 268 36.39 15.25 19.15
N THR A 269 36.32 15.76 20.38
CA THR A 269 37.37 15.61 21.38
C THR A 269 36.85 14.79 22.55
N ARG A 270 37.72 13.93 23.10
CA ARG A 270 37.46 13.15 24.31
C ARG A 270 38.57 13.44 25.31
N ASN A 271 38.20 13.95 26.49
CA ASN A 271 39.14 14.40 27.52
C ASN A 271 40.19 15.39 26.99
N GLY A 272 39.78 16.28 26.08
CA GLY A 272 40.65 17.27 25.44
C GLY A 272 41.51 16.74 24.29
N LYS A 273 41.55 15.42 24.04
CA LYS A 273 42.26 14.83 22.90
C LYS A 273 41.35 14.73 21.68
N LEU A 274 41.83 15.17 20.52
CA LEU A 274 41.12 15.05 19.25
C LEU A 274 41.05 13.58 18.80
N ILE A 275 39.84 13.12 18.47
CA ILE A 275 39.59 11.79 17.91
C ILE A 275 39.87 11.84 16.41
N SER A 276 40.76 10.97 15.93
CA SER A 276 41.12 10.95 14.51
C SER A 276 39.95 10.53 13.60
N GLU A 277 40.06 10.82 12.31
CA GLU A 277 38.99 10.51 11.35
C GLU A 277 38.71 9.02 11.20
N ASN A 278 39.72 8.15 11.33
CA ASN A 278 39.59 6.70 11.12
C ASN A 278 39.43 5.89 12.42
N GLU A 279 39.39 6.54 13.58
CA GLU A 279 39.26 5.86 14.89
C GLU A 279 37.95 5.06 15.04
N TRP A 280 36.89 5.44 14.32
CA TRP A 280 35.60 4.74 14.32
C TRP A 280 35.67 3.27 13.89
N GLN A 281 36.73 2.86 13.19
CA GLN A 281 36.94 1.45 12.80
C GLN A 281 37.34 0.56 13.97
N LYS A 282 37.87 1.14 15.05
CA LYS A 282 38.41 0.42 16.22
C LYS A 282 37.68 0.78 17.51
N ASP A 283 37.10 1.97 17.58
CA ASP A 283 36.41 2.50 18.75
C ASP A 283 34.94 2.82 18.42
N THR A 284 34.02 2.09 19.06
CA THR A 284 32.57 2.28 18.90
C THR A 284 32.07 3.61 19.46
N LEU A 285 32.86 4.27 20.33
CA LEU A 285 32.56 5.58 20.90
C LEU A 285 33.10 6.74 20.04
N ALA A 286 33.82 6.46 18.95
CA ALA A 286 34.27 7.49 18.00
C ALA A 286 33.15 7.82 17.00
N TRP A 287 32.09 8.46 17.49
CA TRP A 287 30.88 8.76 16.70
C TRP A 287 31.16 9.71 15.54
N LYS A 288 30.61 9.40 14.37
CA LYS A 288 30.69 10.22 13.15
C LYS A 288 29.33 10.72 12.69
N THR A 289 28.25 10.05 13.07
CA THR A 289 26.88 10.45 12.74
C THR A 289 25.98 10.35 13.97
N ILE A 290 25.16 11.36 14.20
CA ILE A 290 24.12 11.36 15.22
C ILE A 290 22.77 11.50 14.53
N TYR A 291 21.87 10.56 14.77
CA TYR A 291 20.48 10.63 14.32
C TYR A 291 19.63 11.08 15.49
N ILE A 292 18.99 12.24 15.37
CA ILE A 292 18.02 12.73 16.35
C ILE A 292 16.63 12.54 15.74
N GLU A 293 15.90 11.60 16.31
CA GLU A 293 14.66 11.07 15.75
C GLU A 293 13.45 11.47 16.59
N GLU A 294 12.26 11.32 16.00
CA GLU A 294 11.01 11.59 16.70
C GLU A 294 10.83 10.71 17.95
N ARG A 295 9.97 11.16 18.87
CA ARG A 295 9.66 10.48 20.14
C ARG A 295 10.87 10.34 21.08
N GLY A 296 11.77 11.33 21.04
CA GLY A 296 12.90 11.39 21.96
C GLY A 296 13.92 10.29 21.71
N LYS A 297 14.04 9.77 20.49
CA LYS A 297 15.00 8.71 20.15
C LYS A 297 16.26 9.32 19.56
N MET A 298 17.41 8.76 19.91
CA MET A 298 18.69 9.19 19.37
C MET A 298 19.59 7.98 19.12
N PHE A 299 20.34 8.02 18.02
CA PHE A 299 21.32 7.00 17.67
C PHE A 299 22.68 7.66 17.42
N LEU A 300 23.70 7.24 18.17
CA LEU A 300 25.08 7.69 17.97
C LEU A 300 25.85 6.60 17.26
N CYS A 301 26.35 6.92 16.07
CA CYS A 301 26.87 5.94 15.12
C CYS A 301 28.34 6.23 14.81
N PRO A 302 29.25 5.26 14.96
CA PRO A 302 30.66 5.41 14.58
C PRO A 302 30.84 5.42 13.05
N ASN A 303 30.06 4.61 12.31
CA ASN A 303 30.20 4.53 10.85
C ASN A 303 29.62 5.79 10.15
N PRO A 304 30.41 6.53 9.34
CA PRO A 304 29.95 7.72 8.64
C PRO A 304 29.11 7.43 7.38
N TYR A 305 29.16 6.21 6.85
CA TYR A 305 28.56 5.84 5.55
C TYR A 305 27.24 5.09 5.69
N LEU A 306 27.12 4.20 6.68
CA LEU A 306 25.97 3.32 6.85
C LEU A 306 25.56 3.23 8.33
N TYR A 307 24.26 3.19 8.60
CA TYR A 307 23.76 2.82 9.92
C TYR A 307 23.99 1.33 10.19
N VAL A 308 24.67 1.01 11.29
CA VAL A 308 24.95 -0.37 11.71
C VAL A 308 24.55 -0.52 13.18
N ASP A 309 23.42 -1.19 13.41
CA ASP A 309 22.79 -1.32 14.71
C ASP A 309 23.74 -1.88 15.78
N SER A 310 24.49 -2.93 15.46
CA SER A 310 25.41 -3.61 16.39
C SER A 310 26.58 -2.75 16.90
N THR A 311 26.88 -1.63 16.24
CA THR A 311 27.96 -0.70 16.63
C THR A 311 27.44 0.66 17.08
N SER A 312 26.14 0.90 16.94
CA SER A 312 25.50 2.17 17.24
C SER A 312 24.89 2.12 18.63
N ILE A 313 24.93 3.25 19.34
CA ILE A 313 24.34 3.34 20.67
C ILE A 313 22.96 3.99 20.56
N PHE A 314 21.95 3.29 21.07
CA PHE A 314 20.62 3.85 21.25
C PHE A 314 20.53 4.62 22.58
N MET A 315 20.08 5.86 22.49
CA MET A 315 19.78 6.69 23.65
C MET A 315 18.40 7.33 23.49
N LYS A 316 17.79 7.73 24.60
CA LYS A 316 16.67 8.66 24.55
C LYS A 316 17.14 10.08 24.82
N TYR A 317 16.35 11.07 24.42
CA TYR A 317 16.59 12.44 24.81
C TYR A 317 15.30 13.12 25.26
N HIS A 318 15.44 14.05 26.18
CA HIS A 318 14.40 14.96 26.62
C HIS A 318 14.87 16.39 26.37
N TYR A 319 13.99 17.18 25.78
CA TYR A 319 14.22 18.58 25.54
C TYR A 319 13.09 19.40 26.15
N ASP A 320 13.44 20.32 27.04
CA ASP A 320 12.52 21.31 27.61
C ASP A 320 12.75 22.65 26.92
N ASP A 321 11.82 23.06 26.06
CA ASP A 321 11.91 24.31 25.30
C ASP A 321 11.87 25.55 26.23
N LYS A 322 11.27 25.46 27.42
CA LYS A 322 11.22 26.58 28.36
C LYS A 322 12.55 26.78 29.08
N LYS A 323 13.22 25.69 29.43
CA LYS A 323 14.51 25.72 30.15
C LYS A 323 15.72 25.72 29.21
N GLN A 324 15.51 25.45 27.92
CA GLN A 324 16.57 25.18 26.94
C GLN A 324 17.53 24.05 27.39
N ASN A 325 17.03 23.13 28.23
CA ASN A 325 17.80 21.99 28.70
C ASN A 325 17.64 20.81 27.74
N PHE A 326 18.76 20.24 27.32
CA PHE A 326 18.81 19.02 26.53
C PHE A 326 19.48 17.91 27.34
N GLU A 327 18.72 16.87 27.65
CA GLU A 327 19.18 15.73 28.44
C GLU A 327 19.13 14.47 27.60
N VAL A 328 20.14 13.62 27.76
CA VAL A 328 20.27 12.35 27.06
C VAL A 328 20.26 11.23 28.09
N ILE A 329 19.49 10.19 27.83
CA ILE A 329 19.33 9.02 28.70
C ILE A 329 20.01 7.83 28.04
N SER A 330 21.06 7.31 28.68
CA SER A 330 21.83 6.15 28.23
C SER A 330 21.40 4.88 28.96
N TYR A 331 21.11 3.83 28.19
CA TYR A 331 20.69 2.52 28.71
C TYR A 331 21.83 1.47 28.73
N GLU A 332 23.01 1.82 28.23
CA GLU A 332 24.13 0.89 27.99
C GLU A 332 24.63 0.17 29.26
N LYS A 333 24.86 0.91 30.35
CA LYS A 333 25.40 0.33 31.60
C LYS A 333 24.35 -0.33 32.47
N ASN A 334 23.19 0.30 32.60
CA ASN A 334 22.12 -0.18 33.45
C ASN A 334 20.75 0.10 32.81
N PRO A 335 20.19 -0.89 32.07
CA PRO A 335 18.90 -0.72 31.41
C PRO A 335 17.75 -0.45 32.39
N LYS A 336 17.86 -0.87 33.66
CA LYS A 336 16.81 -0.69 34.67
C LYS A 336 16.82 0.71 35.29
N ASN A 337 18.01 1.26 35.53
CA ASN A 337 18.23 2.61 36.03
C ASN A 337 19.19 3.34 35.08
N PRO A 338 18.69 3.92 33.99
CA PRO A 338 19.54 4.53 32.97
C PRO A 338 20.17 5.84 33.48
N ASP A 339 21.34 6.17 32.93
CA ASP A 339 22.07 7.38 33.29
C ASP A 339 21.52 8.58 32.50
N THR A 340 21.15 9.65 33.19
CA THR A 340 20.76 10.93 32.58
C THR A 340 21.97 11.85 32.49
N ILE A 341 22.28 12.29 31.28
CA ILE A 341 23.44 13.10 30.92
C ILE A 341 22.95 14.45 30.40
N ALA A 342 23.34 15.53 31.04
CA ALA A 342 23.08 16.88 30.53
C ALA A 342 24.02 17.17 29.35
N VAL A 343 23.47 17.74 28.28
CA VAL A 343 24.22 18.17 27.10
C VAL A 343 24.13 19.68 26.97
N ASP A 344 25.27 20.35 27.06
CA ASP A 344 25.40 21.77 26.78
C ASP A 344 25.45 21.96 25.27
N ILE A 345 24.42 22.61 24.72
CA ILE A 345 24.33 22.94 23.29
C ILE A 345 24.64 24.43 23.11
N SER A 346 25.68 24.75 22.34
CA SER A 346 26.04 26.12 21.96
C SER A 346 26.05 26.32 20.45
N ASN A 347 25.99 27.59 20.02
CA ASN A 347 26.11 28.00 18.61
C ASN A 347 25.12 27.31 17.64
N PHE A 348 23.90 27.01 18.11
CA PHE A 348 22.86 26.40 17.27
C PHE A 348 22.29 27.40 16.26
N ASN A 349 22.32 27.05 14.97
CA ASN A 349 21.77 27.86 13.86
C ASN A 349 20.98 27.01 12.83
N GLU A 350 20.34 25.93 13.29
CA GLU A 350 19.65 24.89 12.48
C GLU A 350 20.51 24.08 11.50
N LYS A 351 21.68 24.60 11.09
CA LYS A 351 22.64 23.93 10.19
C LYS A 351 23.84 23.36 10.91
N SER A 352 24.19 23.92 12.06
CA SER A 352 25.31 23.50 12.90
C SER A 352 25.00 23.70 14.37
N MET A 353 25.66 22.93 15.22
CA MET A 353 25.63 23.10 16.67
C MET A 353 26.87 22.49 17.31
N GLN A 354 27.19 22.93 18.53
CA GLN A 354 28.29 22.39 19.32
C GLN A 354 27.74 21.74 20.56
N TRP A 355 28.21 20.53 20.85
CA TRP A 355 27.80 19.75 22.02
C TRP A 355 28.96 19.61 22.98
N LYS A 356 28.69 19.75 24.27
CA LYS A 356 29.59 19.37 25.34
C LYS A 356 28.80 18.55 26.36
N MET A 357 29.31 17.39 26.72
CA MET A 357 28.68 16.52 27.71
C MET A 357 29.71 15.69 28.46
N ILE A 358 29.33 15.22 29.64
CA ILE A 358 30.11 14.25 30.40
C ILE A 358 29.46 12.88 30.21
N PHE A 359 30.07 12.05 29.37
CA PHE A 359 29.60 10.70 29.13
C PHE A 359 30.38 9.75 30.04
N TYR A 360 29.71 9.25 31.09
CA TYR A 360 30.35 8.53 32.19
C TYR A 360 31.43 9.33 32.92
N LYS A 361 32.69 9.15 32.55
CA LYS A 361 33.86 9.85 33.12
C LYS A 361 34.58 10.69 32.07
N ASP A 362 34.15 10.60 30.82
CA ASP A 362 34.80 11.26 29.70
C ASP A 362 34.09 12.56 29.35
N THR A 363 34.86 13.64 29.26
CA THR A 363 34.36 14.90 28.71
C THR A 363 34.39 14.81 27.20
N ILE A 364 33.22 14.83 26.57
CA ILE A 364 33.06 14.78 25.12
C ILE A 364 32.66 16.18 24.62
N GLN A 365 33.36 16.66 23.59
CA GLN A 365 32.95 17.85 22.84
C GLN A 365 32.85 17.52 21.36
N MET A 366 31.80 17.99 20.69
CA MET A 366 31.53 17.69 19.28
C MET A 366 31.04 18.92 18.53
N ASN A 367 31.54 19.10 17.31
CA ASN A 367 30.95 20.03 16.34
C ASN A 367 30.08 19.23 15.36
N LEU A 368 28.82 19.59 15.26
CA LEU A 368 27.80 18.90 14.49
C LEU A 368 27.31 19.76 13.33
N LYS A 369 27.13 19.15 12.17
CA LYS A 369 26.54 19.77 10.97
C LYS A 369 25.36 18.97 10.47
N LYS A 370 24.23 19.63 10.24
CA LYS A 370 23.02 19.00 9.75
C LYS A 370 23.20 18.56 8.31
N VAL A 371 22.81 17.32 8.03
CA VAL A 371 22.75 16.76 6.68
C VAL A 371 21.35 17.04 6.16
N ASN A 372 21.25 17.78 5.06
CA ASN A 372 19.96 18.02 4.42
C ASN A 372 19.39 16.70 3.88
N PRO A 373 18.08 16.46 4.02
CA PRO A 373 17.44 15.35 3.30
C PRO A 373 17.59 15.61 1.79
N ASN A 374 18.06 14.59 1.06
CA ASN A 374 18.11 14.59 -0.40
C ASN A 374 16.72 14.39 -1.00
#